data_AF-A0A4V6ILS5-F1
#
_entry.id   AF-A0A4V6ILS5-F1
#
_cell.length_a   1.000
_cell.length_b   1.000
_cell.length_c   1.000
_cell.angle_alpha   90.00
_cell.angle_beta   90.00
_cell.angle_gamma   90.00
#
_symmetry.space_group_name_H-M   'P 1'
#
loop_
_entity.id
_entity.type
_entity.pdbx_description
1 polymer ?
#
loop_
_entity_poly.entity_id
_entity_poly.type
_entity_poly.pdbx_seq_one_letter_code
_entity_poly.pdbx_strand_id
1 'polypeptide(L)'
;MTTNEETIVMTPLWLAIEENLLALEGQNITEENKEKTVQKLVGELDGKGYAVSKSGIKMMALRWALEDMLKVGRPMLKDLTKALSELTLEDLANPCHASYRVTDNLGKTWERVQKTDRRDALIQMFEEAKLDLLVQKAKGLDGDLGIRLLIEETVESPVILERMGIPQEKLDQVHADIAAEIAARNKVLSLLETVEGKPDHEKVKFLFSNDIPEDLIIEVAQIAQADIDKAKKAMEEELKEQQRLAEEAAAKKKAEAEGPALEDIPMDQMAEHIYAIREIQYFSDVEKEIRTMCEQSAIPKAIVDLSFSDPDKFDELEKQCEG
;
A
#
# COMPACT_ATOMS: atom_id res chain seq x y z
N MET A 1 -30.11 19.46 15.90
CA MET A 1 -30.26 20.14 14.59
C MET A 1 -29.08 21.08 14.44
N THR A 2 -28.04 20.66 13.73
CA THR A 2 -26.93 21.52 13.33
C THR A 2 -27.22 21.99 11.92
N THR A 3 -27.64 23.23 11.79
CA THR A 3 -27.75 23.93 10.52
C THR A 3 -26.33 24.14 10.00
N ASN A 4 -25.92 23.35 9.01
CA ASN A 4 -24.86 23.76 8.09
C ASN A 4 -25.43 24.94 7.30
N GLU A 5 -25.22 26.16 7.80
CA GLU A 5 -25.28 27.33 6.93
C GLU A 5 -24.11 27.18 5.96
N GLU A 6 -24.40 26.71 4.75
CA GLU A 6 -23.50 26.82 3.61
C GLU A 6 -23.22 28.33 3.44
N THR A 7 -22.11 28.80 3.99
CA THR A 7 -21.55 30.10 3.67
C THR A 7 -21.25 30.08 2.19
N ILE A 8 -22.15 30.63 1.37
CA ILE A 8 -21.89 30.87 -0.05
C ILE A 8 -20.70 31.82 -0.09
N VAL A 9 -19.51 31.28 -0.39
CA VAL A 9 -18.29 32.06 -0.59
C VAL A 9 -18.49 32.85 -1.89
N MET A 10 -19.02 34.07 -1.75
CA MET A 10 -19.24 34.95 -2.89
C MET A 10 -17.88 35.37 -3.46
N THR A 11 -17.68 35.14 -4.76
CA THR A 11 -16.46 35.57 -5.47
C THR A 11 -16.17 37.04 -5.17
N PRO A 12 -14.93 37.43 -4.87
CA PRO A 12 -14.60 38.83 -4.60
C PRO A 12 -15.02 39.74 -5.76
N LEU A 13 -15.54 40.93 -5.43
CA LEU A 13 -16.07 41.86 -6.43
C LEU A 13 -15.09 42.17 -7.56
N TRP A 14 -13.80 42.33 -7.24
CA TRP A 14 -12.79 42.66 -8.26
C TRP A 14 -12.67 41.54 -9.30
N LEU A 15 -12.76 40.27 -8.89
CA LEU A 15 -12.66 39.13 -9.79
C LEU A 15 -13.94 39.02 -10.62
N ALA A 16 -15.11 39.20 -10.01
CA ALA A 16 -16.37 39.26 -10.73
C ALA A 16 -16.42 40.40 -11.78
N ILE A 17 -15.83 41.56 -11.47
CA ILE A 17 -15.69 42.65 -12.45
C ILE A 17 -14.83 42.17 -13.64
N GLU A 18 -13.66 41.62 -13.36
CA GLU A 18 -12.71 41.18 -14.39
C GLU A 18 -13.24 40.02 -15.24
N GLU A 19 -14.02 39.09 -14.67
CA GLU A 19 -14.73 38.04 -15.41
C GLU A 19 -15.72 38.62 -16.43
N ASN A 20 -16.51 39.62 -16.03
CA ASN A 20 -17.44 40.27 -16.95
C ASN A 20 -16.67 41.11 -18.00
N LEU A 21 -15.56 41.76 -17.65
CA LEU A 21 -14.71 42.47 -18.62
C LEU A 21 -14.08 41.51 -19.63
N LEU A 22 -13.66 40.32 -19.18
CA LEU A 22 -13.17 39.26 -20.06
C LEU A 22 -14.23 38.81 -21.06
N ALA A 23 -15.50 38.69 -20.64
CA ALA A 23 -16.61 38.38 -21.52
C ALA A 23 -16.91 39.48 -22.57
N LEU A 24 -16.44 40.71 -22.35
CA LEU A 24 -16.54 41.83 -23.29
C LEU A 24 -15.32 41.96 -24.22
N GLU A 25 -14.31 41.08 -24.10
CA GLU A 25 -13.14 41.12 -24.95
C GLU A 25 -13.50 41.05 -26.45
N GLY A 26 -12.86 41.90 -27.25
CA GLY A 26 -13.12 42.00 -28.69
C GLY A 26 -14.31 42.89 -29.06
N GLN A 27 -15.10 43.36 -28.10
CA GLN A 27 -16.10 44.39 -28.35
C GLN A 27 -15.43 45.76 -28.47
N ASN A 28 -15.92 46.59 -29.40
CA ASN A 28 -15.39 47.93 -29.60
C ASN A 28 -15.93 48.87 -28.52
N ILE A 29 -15.25 48.93 -27.38
CA ILE A 29 -15.55 49.86 -26.28
C ILE A 29 -14.79 51.16 -26.56
N THR A 30 -15.54 52.25 -26.74
CA THR A 30 -15.06 53.59 -27.01
C THR A 30 -15.50 54.52 -25.89
N GLU A 31 -14.90 55.71 -25.76
CA GLU A 31 -15.33 56.69 -24.77
C GLU A 31 -16.82 57.06 -24.91
N GLU A 32 -17.37 57.04 -26.12
CA GLU A 32 -18.80 57.34 -26.36
C GLU A 32 -19.76 56.27 -25.83
N ASN A 33 -19.33 55.00 -25.77
CA ASN A 33 -20.16 53.90 -25.27
C ASN A 33 -19.76 53.40 -23.88
N LYS A 34 -18.67 53.93 -23.31
CA LYS A 34 -18.13 53.58 -21.99
C LYS A 34 -19.18 53.62 -20.89
N GLU A 35 -19.97 54.69 -20.80
CA GLU A 35 -21.01 54.81 -19.76
C GLU A 35 -22.13 53.78 -19.94
N LYS A 36 -22.53 53.46 -21.19
CA LYS A 36 -23.52 52.41 -21.45
C LYS A 36 -22.99 51.04 -21.01
N THR A 37 -21.72 50.76 -21.26
CA THR A 37 -21.05 49.53 -20.82
C THR A 37 -21.01 49.46 -19.28
N VAL A 38 -20.67 50.57 -18.60
CA VAL A 38 -20.70 50.64 -17.14
C VAL A 38 -22.10 50.33 -16.60
N GLN A 39 -23.16 50.95 -17.14
CA GLN A 39 -24.53 50.69 -16.69
C GLN A 39 -24.95 49.23 -16.91
N LYS A 40 -24.56 48.64 -18.03
CA LYS A 40 -24.80 47.21 -18.30
C LYS A 40 -24.11 46.33 -17.25
N LEU A 41 -22.81 46.53 -17.03
CA LEU A 41 -22.01 45.77 -16.06
C LEU A 41 -22.53 45.95 -14.63
N VAL A 42 -23.00 47.15 -14.26
CA VAL A 42 -23.65 47.39 -12.96
C VAL A 42 -24.89 46.52 -12.82
N GLY A 43 -25.76 46.48 -13.83
CA GLY A 43 -26.97 45.63 -13.80
C GLY A 43 -26.65 44.14 -13.66
N GLU A 44 -25.63 43.66 -14.37
CA GLU A 44 -25.15 42.26 -14.29
C GLU A 44 -24.58 41.93 -12.90
N LEU A 45 -23.77 42.82 -12.33
CA LEU A 45 -23.19 42.64 -10.99
C LEU A 45 -24.26 42.77 -9.88
N ASP A 46 -25.23 43.66 -10.03
CA ASP A 46 -26.36 43.78 -9.10
C ASP A 46 -27.24 42.54 -9.12
N GLY A 47 -27.48 41.97 -10.31
CA GLY A 47 -28.19 40.69 -10.47
C GLY A 47 -27.49 39.53 -9.78
N LYS A 48 -26.16 39.57 -9.65
CA LYS A 48 -25.34 38.62 -8.87
C LYS A 48 -25.27 38.93 -7.36
N GLY A 49 -25.95 39.99 -6.90
CA GLY A 49 -26.02 40.35 -5.47
C GLY A 49 -24.94 41.31 -4.98
N TYR A 50 -24.05 41.81 -5.85
CA TYR A 50 -22.95 42.69 -5.43
C TYR A 50 -23.39 44.10 -5.02
N ALA A 51 -24.60 44.53 -5.40
CA ALA A 51 -25.16 45.85 -5.08
C ALA A 51 -24.21 47.02 -5.41
N VAL A 52 -23.60 46.98 -6.60
CA VAL A 52 -22.70 48.00 -7.14
C VAL A 52 -23.42 49.33 -7.35
N SER A 53 -24.68 49.33 -7.81
CA SER A 53 -25.46 50.58 -7.96
C SER A 53 -25.68 51.33 -6.65
N LYS A 54 -25.68 50.61 -5.53
CA LYS A 54 -25.92 51.15 -4.18
C LYS A 54 -24.65 51.56 -3.45
N SER A 55 -23.47 51.42 -4.07
CA SER A 55 -22.18 51.73 -3.44
C SER A 55 -21.25 52.48 -4.38
N GLY A 56 -20.98 53.75 -4.06
CA GLY A 56 -20.06 54.59 -4.83
C GLY A 56 -18.65 53.99 -4.94
N ILE A 57 -18.15 53.35 -3.88
CA ILE A 57 -16.83 52.70 -3.88
C ILE A 57 -16.80 51.51 -4.87
N LYS A 58 -17.83 50.66 -4.87
CA LYS A 58 -17.93 49.52 -5.80
C LYS A 58 -18.07 50.01 -7.25
N MET A 59 -18.83 51.07 -7.46
CA MET A 59 -18.98 51.69 -8.78
C MET A 59 -17.66 52.30 -9.28
N MET A 60 -16.89 52.96 -8.41
CA MET A 60 -15.56 53.45 -8.75
C MET A 60 -14.59 52.31 -9.09
N ALA A 61 -14.65 51.20 -8.35
CA ALA A 61 -13.82 50.03 -8.64
C ALA A 61 -14.08 49.47 -10.05
N LEU A 62 -15.35 49.36 -10.46
CA LEU A 62 -15.73 48.95 -11.82
C LEU A 62 -15.21 49.93 -12.88
N ARG A 63 -15.40 51.24 -12.66
CA ARG A 63 -14.94 52.29 -13.60
C ARG A 63 -13.42 52.24 -13.77
N TRP A 64 -12.67 52.11 -12.69
CA TRP A 64 -11.22 52.00 -12.76
C TRP A 64 -10.75 50.74 -13.48
N ALA A 65 -11.37 49.58 -13.23
CA ALA A 65 -11.02 48.36 -13.95
C ALA A 65 -11.30 48.47 -15.46
N LEU A 66 -12.41 49.10 -15.84
CA LEU A 66 -12.71 49.37 -17.25
C LEU A 66 -11.72 50.37 -17.88
N GLU A 67 -11.31 51.40 -17.14
CA GLU A 67 -10.27 52.34 -17.60
C GLU A 67 -8.92 51.67 -17.79
N ASP A 68 -8.51 50.82 -16.84
CA ASP A 68 -7.27 50.05 -16.93
C ASP A 68 -7.33 49.10 -18.15
N MET A 69 -8.47 48.42 -18.37
CA MET A 69 -8.71 47.59 -19.57
C MET A 69 -8.59 48.37 -20.88
N LEU A 70 -9.20 49.56 -20.96
CA LEU A 70 -9.13 50.41 -22.15
C LEU A 70 -7.72 50.92 -22.41
N LYS A 71 -6.97 51.26 -21.35
CA LYS A 71 -5.58 51.72 -21.45
C LYS A 71 -4.64 50.63 -21.94
N VAL A 72 -4.79 49.40 -21.45
CA VAL A 72 -3.93 48.25 -21.82
C VAL A 72 -4.42 47.57 -23.12
N GLY A 73 -5.68 47.75 -23.47
CA GLY A 73 -6.33 47.19 -24.67
C GLY A 73 -6.83 45.75 -24.51
N ARG A 74 -6.79 45.20 -23.29
CA ARG A 74 -7.25 43.84 -22.93
C ARG A 74 -7.52 43.76 -21.42
N PRO A 75 -8.34 42.82 -20.94
CA PRO A 75 -8.65 42.70 -19.51
C PRO A 75 -7.49 42.06 -18.71
N MET A 76 -7.40 42.36 -17.41
CA MET A 76 -6.30 41.90 -16.57
C MET A 76 -6.36 40.38 -16.36
N LEU A 77 -7.57 39.83 -16.20
CA LEU A 77 -7.76 38.40 -16.01
C LEU A 77 -7.22 37.57 -17.18
N LYS A 78 -7.19 38.11 -18.40
CA LYS A 78 -6.56 37.42 -19.54
C LYS A 78 -5.07 37.21 -19.35
N ASP A 79 -4.35 38.26 -18.93
CA ASP A 79 -2.91 38.18 -18.67
C ASP A 79 -2.63 37.27 -17.48
N LEU A 80 -3.49 37.31 -16.45
CA LEU A 80 -3.38 36.44 -15.29
C LEU A 80 -3.60 34.96 -15.64
N THR A 81 -4.68 34.62 -16.36
CA THR A 81 -4.96 33.24 -16.79
C THR A 81 -3.85 32.72 -17.70
N LYS A 82 -3.31 33.56 -18.59
CA LYS A 82 -2.14 33.20 -19.41
C LYS A 82 -0.93 32.88 -18.51
N ALA A 83 -0.60 33.76 -17.57
CA ALA A 83 0.51 33.55 -16.65
C ALA A 83 0.34 32.27 -15.82
N LEU A 84 -0.88 31.96 -15.36
CA LEU A 84 -1.19 30.72 -14.65
C LEU A 84 -1.00 29.48 -15.54
N SER A 85 -1.41 29.55 -16.80
CA SER A 85 -1.27 28.42 -17.75
C SER A 85 0.18 28.10 -18.14
N GLU A 86 1.09 29.05 -17.95
CA GLU A 86 2.53 28.88 -18.21
C GLU A 86 3.28 28.27 -17.00
N LEU A 87 2.62 28.13 -15.84
CA LEU A 87 3.23 27.58 -14.63
C LEU A 87 3.41 26.06 -14.74
N THR A 88 4.50 25.60 -14.13
CA THR A 88 4.78 24.17 -13.94
C THR A 88 4.56 23.74 -12.50
N LEU A 89 4.54 22.42 -12.26
CA LEU A 89 4.51 21.88 -10.89
C LEU A 89 5.74 22.31 -10.08
N GLU A 90 6.91 22.48 -10.73
CA GLU A 90 8.12 22.95 -10.07
C GLU A 90 7.99 24.41 -9.63
N ASP A 91 7.42 25.27 -10.49
CA ASP A 91 7.12 26.66 -10.12
C ASP A 91 6.16 26.73 -8.92
N LEU A 92 5.18 25.83 -8.89
CA LEU A 92 4.14 25.74 -7.86
C LEU A 92 4.52 24.90 -6.65
N ALA A 93 5.77 24.44 -6.54
CA ALA A 93 6.29 23.82 -5.32
C ALA A 93 6.20 24.79 -4.12
N ASN A 94 6.29 26.10 -4.39
CA ASN A 94 6.00 27.16 -3.43
C ASN A 94 4.96 28.15 -4.00
N PRO A 95 3.65 27.90 -3.79
CA PRO A 95 2.58 28.74 -4.34
C PRO A 95 2.65 30.20 -3.90
N CYS A 96 3.08 30.47 -2.66
CA CYS A 96 3.30 31.83 -2.16
C CYS A 96 4.39 32.58 -2.94
N HIS A 97 5.49 31.91 -3.26
CA HIS A 97 6.56 32.51 -4.06
C HIS A 97 6.15 32.68 -5.53
N ALA A 98 5.48 31.68 -6.11
CA ALA A 98 4.97 31.74 -7.48
C ALA A 98 3.97 32.89 -7.65
N SER A 99 3.02 33.01 -6.72
CA SER A 99 2.02 34.08 -6.72
C SER A 99 2.68 35.45 -6.58
N TYR A 100 3.66 35.62 -5.69
CA TYR A 100 4.41 36.88 -5.60
C TYR A 100 5.11 37.24 -6.91
N ARG A 101 5.82 36.29 -7.53
CA ARG A 101 6.54 36.51 -8.80
C ARG A 101 5.61 36.91 -9.94
N VAL A 102 4.48 36.21 -10.08
CA VAL A 102 3.50 36.49 -11.14
C VAL A 102 2.80 37.82 -10.88
N THR A 103 2.40 38.10 -9.64
CA THR A 103 1.72 39.36 -9.28
C THR A 103 2.65 40.58 -9.36
N ASP A 104 3.94 40.45 -9.04
CA ASP A 104 4.92 41.51 -9.23
C ASP A 104 5.08 41.89 -10.72
N ASN A 105 5.22 40.87 -11.57
CA ASN A 105 5.34 41.08 -13.02
C ASN A 105 4.06 41.64 -13.64
N LEU A 106 2.90 41.11 -13.27
CA LEU A 106 1.60 41.66 -13.71
C LEU A 106 1.40 43.07 -13.20
N GLY A 107 1.83 43.38 -11.97
CA GLY A 107 1.72 44.68 -11.33
C GLY A 107 2.39 45.82 -12.11
N LYS A 108 3.41 45.53 -12.91
CA LYS A 108 4.05 46.50 -13.82
C LYS A 108 3.09 47.03 -14.89
N THR A 109 2.10 46.24 -15.28
CA THR A 109 1.03 46.62 -16.22
C THR A 109 -0.26 46.96 -15.49
N TRP A 110 -0.56 46.20 -14.44
CA TRP A 110 -1.82 46.18 -13.71
C TRP A 110 -1.58 46.49 -12.23
N GLU A 111 -1.26 47.74 -11.89
CA GLU A 111 -0.91 48.16 -10.52
C GLU A 111 -1.90 47.64 -9.46
N ARG A 112 -3.19 47.60 -9.80
CA ARG A 112 -4.24 47.16 -8.87
C ARG A 112 -4.18 45.69 -8.50
N VAL A 113 -3.52 44.83 -9.29
CA VAL A 113 -3.35 43.40 -8.96
C VAL A 113 -2.55 43.20 -7.67
N GLN A 114 -1.70 44.16 -7.32
CA GLN A 114 -0.85 44.12 -6.12
C GLN A 114 -1.58 44.51 -4.84
N LYS A 115 -2.84 44.96 -4.94
CA LYS A 115 -3.60 45.35 -3.75
C LYS A 115 -3.85 44.15 -2.84
N THR A 116 -3.84 44.42 -1.53
CA THR A 116 -3.96 43.39 -0.50
C THR A 116 -5.30 42.67 -0.51
N ASP A 117 -6.38 43.35 -0.92
CA ASP A 117 -7.74 42.79 -1.03
C ASP A 117 -7.88 41.73 -2.15
N ARG A 118 -6.86 41.57 -3.00
CA ARG A 118 -6.84 40.56 -4.06
C ARG A 118 -6.04 39.30 -3.71
N ARG A 119 -5.23 39.34 -2.64
CA ARG A 119 -4.24 38.30 -2.32
C ARG A 119 -4.88 36.93 -2.10
N ASP A 120 -5.93 36.84 -1.31
CA ASP A 120 -6.53 35.55 -0.95
C ASP A 120 -7.10 34.84 -2.18
N ALA A 121 -7.85 35.55 -3.02
CA ALA A 121 -8.36 34.99 -4.27
C ALA A 121 -7.25 34.65 -5.26
N LEU A 122 -6.17 35.45 -5.31
CA LEU A 122 -5.00 35.08 -6.12
C LEU A 122 -4.40 33.77 -5.61
N ILE A 123 -4.10 33.64 -4.32
CA ILE A 123 -3.55 32.41 -3.73
C ILE A 123 -4.42 31.20 -4.09
N GLN A 124 -5.75 31.30 -3.93
CA GLN A 124 -6.69 30.25 -4.34
C GLN A 124 -6.57 29.88 -5.82
N MET A 125 -6.42 30.85 -6.72
CA MET A 125 -6.20 30.57 -8.15
C MET A 125 -4.89 29.83 -8.42
N PHE A 126 -3.82 30.09 -7.65
CA PHE A 126 -2.54 29.35 -7.77
C PHE A 126 -2.65 27.93 -7.20
N GLU A 127 -3.36 27.75 -6.09
CA GLU A 127 -3.64 26.43 -5.51
C GLU A 127 -4.49 25.58 -6.46
N GLU A 128 -5.51 26.17 -7.07
CA GLU A 128 -6.34 25.54 -8.09
C GLU A 128 -5.53 25.16 -9.33
N ALA A 129 -4.66 26.06 -9.82
CA ALA A 129 -3.77 25.76 -10.94
C ALA A 129 -2.80 24.60 -10.61
N LYS A 130 -2.30 24.51 -9.36
CA LYS A 130 -1.48 23.38 -8.91
C LYS A 130 -2.30 22.10 -8.92
N LEU A 131 -3.53 22.14 -8.41
CA LEU A 131 -4.43 20.98 -8.39
C LEU A 131 -4.73 20.50 -9.81
N ASP A 132 -5.05 21.39 -10.75
CA ASP A 132 -5.29 21.05 -12.15
C ASP A 132 -4.09 20.33 -12.78
N LEU A 133 -2.87 20.82 -12.53
CA LEU A 133 -1.64 20.20 -13.03
C LEU A 133 -1.39 18.82 -12.37
N LEU A 134 -1.66 18.68 -11.07
CA LEU A 134 -1.56 17.40 -10.38
C LEU A 134 -2.57 16.38 -10.92
N VAL A 135 -3.81 16.80 -11.13
CA VAL A 135 -4.87 15.96 -11.72
C VAL A 135 -4.50 15.57 -13.15
N GLN A 136 -3.97 16.49 -13.95
CA GLN A 136 -3.50 16.19 -15.31
C GLN A 136 -2.37 15.15 -15.28
N LYS A 137 -1.40 15.31 -14.38
CA LYS A 137 -0.32 14.34 -14.18
C LYS A 137 -0.86 12.98 -13.74
N ALA A 138 -1.78 12.97 -12.76
CA ALA A 138 -2.40 11.75 -12.24
C ALA A 138 -3.18 10.99 -13.32
N LYS A 139 -3.94 11.68 -14.17
CA LYS A 139 -4.65 11.07 -15.31
C LYS A 139 -3.73 10.53 -16.40
N GLY A 140 -2.49 11.01 -16.46
CA GLY A 140 -1.47 10.50 -17.38
C GLY A 140 -0.72 9.27 -16.86
N LEU A 141 -0.93 8.85 -15.60
CA LEU A 141 -0.29 7.68 -15.02
C LEU A 141 -1.16 6.43 -15.18
N ASP A 142 -0.53 5.28 -15.32
CA ASP A 142 -1.21 4.00 -15.49
C ASP A 142 -1.80 3.47 -14.17
N GLY A 143 -3.01 2.89 -14.27
CA GLY A 143 -3.67 2.21 -13.16
C GLY A 143 -3.92 3.11 -11.95
N ASP A 144 -3.55 2.62 -10.77
CA ASP A 144 -3.82 3.29 -9.49
C ASP A 144 -2.72 4.27 -9.08
N LEU A 145 -1.65 4.38 -9.88
CA LEU A 145 -0.51 5.27 -9.61
C LEU A 145 -0.93 6.74 -9.57
N GLY A 146 -1.89 7.13 -10.41
CA GLY A 146 -2.46 8.49 -10.38
C GLY A 146 -3.16 8.81 -9.08
N ILE A 147 -3.94 7.86 -8.54
CA ILE A 147 -4.67 8.04 -7.27
C ILE A 147 -3.68 8.08 -6.11
N ARG A 148 -2.68 7.19 -6.11
CA ARG A 148 -1.60 7.17 -5.11
C ARG A 148 -0.85 8.50 -5.06
N LEU A 149 -0.50 9.09 -6.21
CA LEU A 149 0.17 10.40 -6.29
C LEU A 149 -0.67 11.50 -5.61
N LEU A 150 -1.98 11.55 -5.87
CA LEU A 150 -2.85 12.57 -5.29
C LEU A 150 -3.01 12.40 -3.76
N ILE A 151 -3.04 11.16 -3.28
CA ILE A 151 -3.04 10.86 -1.84
C ILE A 151 -1.73 11.30 -1.19
N GLU A 152 -0.59 11.03 -1.83
CA GLU A 152 0.75 11.43 -1.36
C GLU A 152 0.90 12.96 -1.29
N GLU A 153 0.39 13.68 -2.30
CA GLU A 153 0.30 15.15 -2.31
C GLU A 153 -0.78 15.71 -1.38
N THR A 154 -1.40 14.87 -0.54
CA THR A 154 -2.39 15.24 0.49
C THR A 154 -3.65 15.94 -0.05
N VAL A 155 -4.06 15.61 -1.28
CA VAL A 155 -5.31 16.12 -1.87
C VAL A 155 -6.52 15.49 -1.16
N GLU A 156 -7.53 16.30 -0.85
CA GLU A 156 -8.71 15.82 -0.14
C GLU A 156 -9.50 14.78 -0.95
N SER A 157 -9.99 13.73 -0.29
CA SER A 157 -10.73 12.62 -0.92
C SER A 157 -11.91 13.09 -1.79
N PRO A 158 -12.79 14.01 -1.35
CA PRO A 158 -13.91 14.48 -2.19
C PRO A 158 -13.44 15.09 -3.51
N VAL A 159 -12.33 15.84 -3.47
CA VAL A 159 -11.72 16.48 -4.65
C VAL A 159 -11.18 15.43 -5.61
N ILE A 160 -10.51 14.39 -5.09
CA ILE A 160 -10.00 13.28 -5.91
C ILE A 160 -11.15 12.59 -6.65
N LEU A 161 -12.24 12.26 -5.94
CA LEU A 161 -13.41 11.59 -6.53
C LEU A 161 -14.01 12.41 -7.67
N GLU A 162 -14.24 13.70 -7.43
CA GLU A 162 -14.81 14.62 -8.42
C GLU A 162 -13.88 14.80 -9.62
N ARG A 163 -12.62 15.15 -9.39
CA ARG A 163 -11.67 15.52 -10.46
C ARG A 163 -11.18 14.33 -11.27
N MET A 164 -11.02 13.17 -10.63
CA MET A 164 -10.65 11.93 -11.32
C MET A 164 -11.87 11.22 -11.92
N GLY A 165 -13.09 11.53 -11.45
CA GLY A 165 -14.31 10.87 -11.90
C GLY A 165 -14.36 9.39 -11.50
N ILE A 166 -13.84 9.06 -10.32
CA ILE A 166 -13.75 7.68 -9.81
C ILE A 166 -14.80 7.42 -8.72
N PRO A 167 -15.27 6.17 -8.55
CA PRO A 167 -16.18 5.82 -7.46
C PRO A 167 -15.45 5.76 -6.11
N GLN A 168 -16.19 6.00 -5.03
CA GLN A 168 -15.67 5.90 -3.65
C GLN A 168 -14.98 4.55 -3.38
N GLU A 169 -15.57 3.45 -3.84
CA GLU A 169 -15.04 2.10 -3.68
C GLU A 169 -13.60 1.96 -4.21
N LYS A 170 -13.29 2.63 -5.33
CA LYS A 170 -11.94 2.59 -5.91
C LYS A 170 -10.94 3.34 -5.06
N LEU A 171 -11.34 4.49 -4.50
CA LEU A 171 -10.49 5.26 -3.59
C LEU A 171 -10.24 4.51 -2.29
N ASP A 172 -11.26 3.86 -1.74
CA ASP A 172 -11.15 3.04 -0.53
C ASP A 172 -10.21 1.85 -0.74
N GLN A 173 -10.28 1.19 -1.90
CA GLN A 173 -9.35 0.11 -2.26
C GLN A 173 -7.89 0.60 -2.27
N VAL A 174 -7.62 1.75 -2.90
CA VAL A 174 -6.25 2.30 -2.95
C VAL A 174 -5.76 2.69 -1.56
N HIS A 175 -6.63 3.26 -0.71
CA HIS A 175 -6.29 3.51 0.69
C HIS A 175 -5.96 2.23 1.46
N ALA A 176 -6.73 1.16 1.27
CA ALA A 176 -6.47 -0.13 1.89
C ALA A 176 -5.13 -0.73 1.42
N ASP A 177 -4.81 -0.62 0.13
CA ASP A 177 -3.55 -1.12 -0.44
C ASP A 177 -2.35 -0.35 0.13
N ILE A 178 -2.43 0.98 0.20
CA ILE A 178 -1.37 1.82 0.82
C ILE A 178 -1.22 1.47 2.30
N ALA A 179 -2.33 1.31 3.03
CA ALA A 179 -2.29 0.95 4.45
C ALA A 179 -1.66 -0.44 4.68
N ALA A 180 -1.97 -1.41 3.82
CA ALA A 180 -1.36 -2.74 3.87
C ALA A 180 0.14 -2.69 3.57
N GLU A 181 0.57 -1.88 2.60
CA GLU A 181 1.99 -1.68 2.26
C GLU A 181 2.75 -1.03 3.44
N ILE A 182 2.20 0.02 4.05
CA ILE A 182 2.78 0.68 5.23
C ILE A 182 2.85 -0.29 6.41
N ALA A 183 1.79 -1.07 6.66
CA ALA A 183 1.78 -2.07 7.72
C ALA A 183 2.83 -3.16 7.49
N ALA A 184 2.99 -3.63 6.25
CA ALA A 184 4.02 -4.59 5.89
C ALA A 184 5.43 -4.02 6.11
N ARG A 185 5.69 -2.78 5.67
CA ARG A 185 6.97 -2.09 5.91
C ARG A 185 7.27 -1.90 7.39
N ASN A 186 6.28 -1.48 8.18
CA ASN A 186 6.43 -1.35 9.63
C ASN A 186 6.70 -2.70 10.32
N LYS A 187 6.05 -3.79 9.86
CA LYS A 187 6.36 -5.14 10.34
C LYS A 187 7.84 -5.48 10.06
N VAL A 188 8.33 -5.23 8.85
CA VAL A 188 9.74 -5.47 8.50
C VAL A 188 10.69 -4.65 9.38
N LEU A 189 10.41 -3.36 9.59
CA LEU A 189 11.23 -2.51 10.47
C LEU A 189 11.27 -3.05 11.91
N SER A 190 10.12 -3.44 12.48
CA SER A 190 10.08 -4.01 13.84
C SER A 190 10.85 -5.33 13.96
N LEU A 191 10.84 -6.16 12.91
CA LEU A 191 11.63 -7.38 12.85
C LEU A 191 13.13 -7.07 12.75
N LEU A 192 13.50 -6.05 11.97
CA LEU A 192 14.90 -5.62 11.82
C LEU A 192 15.49 -5.07 13.13
N GLU A 193 14.72 -4.36 13.94
CA GLU A 193 15.14 -3.92 15.28
C GLU A 193 15.49 -5.12 16.19
N THR A 194 14.75 -6.22 16.07
CA THR A 194 14.98 -7.44 16.86
C THR A 194 16.29 -8.15 16.47
N VAL A 195 16.76 -7.94 15.24
CA VAL A 195 18.00 -8.51 14.69
C VAL A 195 19.09 -7.47 14.45
N GLU A 196 18.98 -6.33 15.15
CA GLU A 196 19.96 -5.26 15.07
C GLU A 196 21.36 -5.77 15.51
N GLY A 197 22.39 -5.46 14.72
CA GLY A 197 23.76 -5.91 14.96
C GLY A 197 24.11 -7.34 14.50
N LYS A 198 23.15 -8.11 13.98
CA LYS A 198 23.42 -9.42 13.37
C LYS A 198 23.97 -9.31 11.94
N PRO A 199 24.71 -10.32 11.44
CA PRO A 199 25.13 -10.36 10.05
C PRO A 199 23.94 -10.54 9.11
N ASP A 200 24.04 -10.03 7.88
CA ASP A 200 22.89 -9.92 6.98
C ASP A 200 22.25 -11.28 6.61
N HIS A 201 23.04 -12.35 6.56
CA HIS A 201 22.51 -13.70 6.33
C HIS A 201 21.55 -14.18 7.45
N GLU A 202 21.81 -13.82 8.71
CA GLU A 202 20.90 -14.14 9.83
C GLU A 202 19.65 -13.28 9.80
N LYS A 203 19.78 -12.00 9.42
CA LYS A 203 18.63 -11.11 9.25
C LYS A 203 17.70 -11.63 8.16
N VAL A 204 18.25 -12.01 7.01
CA VAL A 204 17.46 -12.56 5.90
C VAL A 204 16.76 -13.85 6.30
N LYS A 205 17.45 -14.77 6.98
CA LYS A 205 16.85 -16.02 7.49
C LYS A 205 15.69 -15.74 8.45
N PHE A 206 15.87 -14.78 9.36
CA PHE A 206 14.83 -14.36 10.29
C PHE A 206 13.61 -13.74 9.57
N LEU A 207 13.84 -12.89 8.57
CA LEU A 207 12.76 -12.28 7.78
C LEU A 207 11.98 -13.30 6.96
N PHE A 208 12.66 -14.26 6.31
CA PHE A 208 11.98 -15.35 5.60
C PHE A 208 11.20 -16.26 6.55
N SER A 209 11.72 -16.51 7.75
CA SER A 209 11.00 -17.30 8.77
C SER A 209 9.73 -16.61 9.29
N ASN A 210 9.55 -15.31 9.01
CA ASN A 210 8.37 -14.51 9.37
C ASN A 210 7.44 -14.22 8.17
N ASP A 211 7.60 -14.98 7.07
CA ASP A 211 6.84 -14.88 5.83
C ASP A 211 6.90 -13.49 5.17
N ILE A 212 8.04 -12.81 5.26
CA ILE A 212 8.25 -11.53 4.58
C ILE A 212 8.67 -11.80 3.12
N PRO A 213 7.99 -11.21 2.12
CA PRO A 213 8.36 -11.36 0.72
C PRO A 213 9.71 -10.67 0.42
N GLU A 214 10.47 -11.26 -0.49
CA GLU A 214 11.83 -10.84 -0.85
C GLU A 214 11.91 -9.38 -1.31
N ASP A 215 10.93 -8.91 -2.09
CA ASP A 215 10.88 -7.54 -2.60
C ASP A 215 10.88 -6.52 -1.45
N LEU A 216 10.14 -6.79 -0.36
CA LEU A 216 10.12 -5.92 0.83
C LEU A 216 11.41 -6.01 1.64
N ILE A 217 12.11 -7.15 1.63
CA ILE A 217 13.41 -7.30 2.29
C ILE A 217 14.45 -6.43 1.58
N ILE A 218 14.48 -6.45 0.25
CA ILE A 218 15.41 -5.64 -0.54
C ILE A 218 15.10 -4.15 -0.34
N GLU A 219 13.83 -3.76 -0.43
CA GLU A 219 13.41 -2.37 -0.34
C GLU A 219 13.65 -1.77 1.06
N VAL A 220 13.24 -2.46 2.12
CA VAL A 220 13.25 -1.92 3.49
C VAL A 220 14.56 -2.22 4.23
N ALA A 221 15.09 -3.43 4.10
CA ALA A 221 16.32 -3.82 4.80
C ALA A 221 17.59 -3.41 4.04
N GLN A 222 17.47 -2.97 2.79
CA GLN A 222 18.58 -2.57 1.92
C GLN A 222 19.66 -3.66 1.78
N ILE A 223 19.27 -4.92 1.89
CA ILE A 223 20.18 -6.07 1.78
C ILE A 223 20.38 -6.40 0.30
N ALA A 224 21.62 -6.59 -0.12
CA ALA A 224 21.94 -6.94 -1.49
C ALA A 224 21.39 -8.32 -1.86
N GLN A 225 20.89 -8.46 -3.10
CA GLN A 225 20.39 -9.74 -3.64
C GLN A 225 21.38 -10.89 -3.44
N ALA A 226 22.69 -10.62 -3.60
CA ALA A 226 23.74 -11.63 -3.43
C ALA A 226 23.77 -12.25 -2.03
N ASP A 227 23.41 -11.50 -0.99
CA ASP A 227 23.39 -12.01 0.39
C ASP A 227 22.06 -12.70 0.72
N ILE A 228 20.97 -12.31 0.05
CA ILE A 228 19.69 -13.04 0.07
C ILE A 228 19.84 -14.42 -0.54
N ASP A 229 20.50 -14.52 -1.70
CA ASP A 229 20.72 -15.79 -2.40
C ASP A 229 21.60 -16.75 -1.58
N LYS A 230 22.62 -16.23 -0.88
CA LYS A 230 23.44 -17.02 0.05
C LYS A 230 22.61 -17.55 1.22
N ALA A 231 21.76 -16.71 1.81
CA ALA A 231 20.90 -17.11 2.92
C ALA A 231 19.89 -18.18 2.50
N LYS A 232 19.29 -18.06 1.30
CA LYS A 232 18.40 -19.09 0.75
C LYS A 232 19.11 -20.43 0.56
N LYS A 233 20.32 -20.43 0.00
CA LYS A 233 21.12 -21.65 -0.14
C LYS A 233 21.43 -22.30 1.21
N ALA A 234 21.86 -21.50 2.19
CA ALA A 234 22.11 -21.99 3.54
C ALA A 234 20.84 -22.57 4.19
N MET A 235 19.68 -21.94 4.00
CA MET A 235 18.40 -22.47 4.48
C MET A 235 17.98 -23.78 3.80
N GLU A 236 18.20 -23.91 2.49
CA GLU A 236 17.88 -25.14 1.74
C GLU A 236 18.76 -26.31 2.20
N GLU A 237 20.05 -26.05 2.44
CA GLU A 237 20.99 -27.05 2.95
C GLU A 237 20.62 -27.50 4.38
N GLU A 238 20.24 -26.57 5.26
CA GLU A 238 19.77 -26.91 6.61
C GLU A 238 18.48 -27.74 6.59
N LEU A 239 17.54 -27.44 5.69
CA LEU A 239 16.29 -28.20 5.57
C LEU A 239 16.54 -29.64 5.11
N LYS A 240 17.45 -29.83 4.13
CA LYS A 240 17.88 -31.16 3.68
C LYS A 240 18.52 -31.96 4.80
N GLU A 241 19.33 -31.30 5.63
CA GLU A 241 19.96 -31.94 6.78
C GLU A 241 18.94 -32.33 7.86
N GLN A 242 17.96 -31.46 8.16
CA GLN A 242 16.87 -31.81 9.06
C GLN A 242 16.03 -32.99 8.55
N GLN A 243 15.76 -33.04 7.24
CA GLN A 243 15.07 -34.18 6.62
C GLN A 243 15.87 -35.47 6.77
N ARG A 244 17.17 -35.43 6.52
CA ARG A 244 18.06 -36.59 6.72
C ARG A 244 18.03 -37.10 8.17
N LEU A 245 18.11 -36.20 9.14
CA LEU A 245 18.05 -36.55 10.56
C LEU A 245 16.67 -37.11 10.96
N ALA A 246 15.59 -36.58 10.39
CA ALA A 246 14.24 -37.10 10.62
C ALA A 246 14.07 -38.50 10.00
N GLU A 247 14.62 -38.74 8.81
CA GLU A 247 14.65 -40.05 8.16
C GLU A 247 15.50 -41.05 8.95
N GLU A 248 16.66 -40.65 9.45
CA GLU A 248 17.51 -41.49 10.30
C GLU A 248 16.83 -41.81 11.64
N ALA A 249 16.19 -40.83 12.27
CA ALA A 249 15.43 -41.05 13.50
C ALA A 249 14.20 -41.94 13.25
N ALA A 250 13.52 -41.81 12.11
CA ALA A 250 12.43 -42.69 11.71
C ALA A 250 12.92 -44.10 11.42
N ALA A 251 14.06 -44.25 10.75
CA ALA A 251 14.70 -45.55 10.49
C ALA A 251 15.13 -46.22 11.79
N LYS A 252 15.72 -45.47 12.73
CA LYS A 252 16.09 -45.97 14.05
C LYS A 252 14.87 -46.40 14.87
N LYS A 253 13.80 -45.61 14.88
CA LYS A 253 12.53 -46.00 15.52
C LYS A 253 11.92 -47.25 14.90
N LYS A 254 12.02 -47.40 13.58
CA LYS A 254 11.56 -48.59 12.87
C LYS A 254 12.41 -49.81 13.25
N ALA A 255 13.74 -49.68 13.29
CA ALA A 255 14.64 -50.75 13.70
C ALA A 255 14.45 -51.14 15.17
N GLU A 256 14.21 -50.18 16.07
CA GLU A 256 13.93 -50.43 17.49
C GLU A 256 12.58 -51.13 17.69
N ALA A 257 11.56 -50.81 16.87
CA ALA A 257 10.27 -51.49 16.88
C ALA A 257 10.30 -52.89 16.24
N GLU A 258 11.19 -53.14 15.27
CA GLU A 258 11.37 -54.46 14.64
C GLU A 258 12.14 -55.44 15.55
N GLY A 259 12.94 -54.93 16.48
CA GLY A 259 13.76 -55.73 17.39
C GLY A 259 14.97 -56.39 16.68
N PRO A 260 15.81 -57.14 17.41
CA PRO A 260 16.93 -57.86 16.82
C PRO A 260 16.47 -58.86 15.76
N ALA A 261 17.31 -59.12 14.76
CA ALA A 261 17.06 -60.17 13.77
C ALA A 261 17.10 -61.56 14.44
N LEU A 262 16.38 -62.54 13.90
CA LEU A 262 16.27 -63.89 14.45
C LEU A 262 17.66 -64.53 14.72
N GLU A 263 18.65 -64.23 13.90
CA GLU A 263 20.02 -64.76 13.99
C GLU A 263 20.87 -64.09 15.08
N ASP A 264 20.48 -62.90 15.51
CA ASP A 264 21.18 -62.09 16.51
C ASP A 264 20.62 -62.27 17.93
N ILE A 265 19.53 -63.04 18.07
CA ILE A 265 18.89 -63.31 19.37
C ILE A 265 19.59 -64.50 20.03
N PRO A 266 20.19 -64.31 21.22
CA PRO A 266 20.79 -65.41 21.98
C PRO A 266 19.77 -66.53 22.27
N MET A 267 20.19 -67.79 22.19
CA MET A 267 19.29 -68.95 22.33
C MET A 267 18.53 -68.99 23.67
N ASP A 268 19.12 -68.44 24.74
CA ASP A 268 18.49 -68.30 26.05
C ASP A 268 17.35 -67.26 26.05
N GLN A 269 17.54 -66.11 25.38
CA GLN A 269 16.51 -65.09 25.20
C GLN A 269 15.44 -65.51 24.18
N MET A 270 15.84 -66.28 23.17
CA MET A 270 14.96 -66.85 22.16
C MET A 270 13.89 -67.74 22.81
N ALA A 271 14.30 -68.59 23.77
CA ALA A 271 13.38 -69.45 24.52
C ALA A 271 12.34 -68.62 25.28
N GLU A 272 12.78 -67.57 26.00
CA GLU A 272 11.88 -66.67 26.74
C GLU A 272 10.84 -65.99 25.82
N HIS A 273 11.28 -65.52 24.65
CA HIS A 273 10.38 -64.90 23.67
C HIS A 273 9.39 -65.89 23.05
N ILE A 274 9.80 -67.11 22.75
CA ILE A 274 8.92 -68.18 22.24
C ILE A 274 7.86 -68.54 23.27
N TYR A 275 8.24 -68.73 24.53
CA TYR A 275 7.30 -69.03 25.60
C TYR A 275 6.30 -67.89 25.83
N ALA A 276 6.76 -66.64 25.79
CA ALA A 276 5.87 -65.49 25.87
C ALA A 276 4.89 -65.44 24.69
N ILE A 277 5.31 -65.77 23.46
CA ILE A 277 4.42 -65.87 22.29
C ILE A 277 3.40 -66.99 22.48
N ARG A 278 3.81 -68.16 22.95
CA ARG A 278 2.90 -69.30 23.22
C ARG A 278 1.88 -68.96 24.30
N GLU A 279 2.30 -68.26 25.36
CA GLU A 279 1.42 -67.77 26.40
C GLU A 279 0.40 -66.78 25.83
N ILE A 280 0.82 -65.83 25.00
CA ILE A 280 -0.09 -64.87 24.35
C ILE A 280 -1.04 -65.57 23.36
N GLN A 281 -0.57 -66.54 22.57
CA GLN A 281 -1.38 -67.37 21.67
C GLN A 281 -2.37 -68.27 22.42
N TYR A 282 -2.11 -68.57 23.70
CA TYR A 282 -3.07 -69.26 24.56
C TYR A 282 -4.19 -68.33 25.05
N PHE A 283 -3.91 -67.03 25.19
CA PHE A 283 -4.90 -66.03 25.64
C PHE A 283 -5.78 -65.45 24.52
N SER A 284 -5.30 -65.39 23.27
CA SER A 284 -6.09 -64.95 22.11
C SER A 284 -5.71 -65.76 20.87
N ASP A 285 -6.70 -66.06 20.02
CA ASP A 285 -6.54 -66.70 18.70
C ASP A 285 -6.60 -65.68 17.54
N VAL A 286 -6.78 -64.40 17.83
CA VAL A 286 -6.85 -63.32 16.84
C VAL A 286 -5.45 -62.78 16.57
N GLU A 287 -4.90 -63.09 15.39
CA GLU A 287 -3.54 -62.68 14.97
C GLU A 287 -3.22 -61.19 15.24
N LYS A 288 -4.17 -60.30 14.94
CA LYS A 288 -4.00 -58.86 15.15
C LYS A 288 -3.85 -58.48 16.64
N GLU A 289 -4.58 -59.15 17.53
CA GLU A 289 -4.49 -58.95 18.98
C GLU A 289 -3.20 -59.53 19.53
N ILE A 290 -2.81 -60.72 19.08
CA ILE A 290 -1.54 -61.37 19.45
C ILE A 290 -0.36 -60.48 19.06
N ARG A 291 -0.32 -59.97 17.82
CA ARG A 291 0.73 -59.05 17.36
C ARG A 291 0.81 -57.78 18.21
N THR A 292 -0.35 -57.21 18.58
CA THR A 292 -0.41 -56.02 19.45
C THR A 292 0.11 -56.33 20.86
N MET A 293 -0.22 -57.48 21.43
CA MET A 293 0.24 -57.90 22.75
C MET A 293 1.74 -58.25 22.76
N CYS A 294 2.25 -58.87 21.70
CA CYS A 294 3.68 -59.15 21.54
C CYS A 294 4.49 -57.85 21.40
N GLU A 295 3.98 -56.87 20.65
CA GLU A 295 4.60 -55.53 20.52
C GLU A 295 4.65 -54.80 21.87
N GLN A 296 3.55 -54.82 22.65
CA GLN A 296 3.51 -54.25 24.00
C GLN A 296 4.45 -54.95 25.00
N SER A 297 4.73 -56.23 24.77
CA SER A 297 5.63 -57.04 25.60
C SER A 297 7.09 -57.00 25.10
N ALA A 298 7.41 -56.11 24.16
CA ALA A 298 8.74 -55.95 23.55
C ALA A 298 9.32 -57.26 22.96
N ILE A 299 8.45 -58.15 22.47
CA ILE A 299 8.86 -59.39 21.82
C ILE A 299 9.35 -59.07 20.40
N PRO A 300 10.56 -59.53 19.98
CA PRO A 300 11.11 -59.24 18.67
C PRO A 300 10.16 -59.64 17.53
N LYS A 301 9.90 -58.70 16.62
CA LYS A 301 8.94 -58.89 15.52
C LYS A 301 9.33 -60.06 14.62
N ALA A 302 10.62 -60.33 14.45
CA ALA A 302 11.12 -61.46 13.67
C ALA A 302 10.60 -62.83 14.18
N ILE A 303 10.48 -63.00 15.51
CA ILE A 303 9.98 -64.24 16.11
C ILE A 303 8.44 -64.29 15.99
N VAL A 304 7.77 -63.17 16.22
CA VAL A 304 6.30 -63.06 16.05
C VAL A 304 5.89 -63.33 14.61
N ASP A 305 6.62 -62.79 13.63
CA ASP A 305 6.36 -63.02 12.20
C ASP A 305 6.61 -64.49 11.82
N LEU A 306 7.63 -65.14 12.39
CA LEU A 306 7.93 -66.56 12.17
C LEU A 306 6.79 -67.45 12.68
N SER A 307 6.23 -67.15 13.86
CA SER A 307 5.16 -67.97 14.47
C SER A 307 3.86 -68.02 13.65
N PHE A 308 3.60 -67.00 12.82
CA PHE A 308 2.46 -66.96 11.90
C PHE A 308 2.80 -67.38 10.47
N SER A 309 4.03 -67.11 10.01
CA SER A 309 4.42 -67.35 8.61
C SER A 309 4.94 -68.76 8.35
N ASP A 310 5.62 -69.36 9.33
CA ASP A 310 6.20 -70.71 9.23
C ASP A 310 6.15 -71.42 10.60
N PRO A 311 4.96 -71.90 11.02
CA PRO A 311 4.78 -72.53 12.32
C PRO A 311 5.65 -73.77 12.54
N ASP A 312 5.91 -74.55 11.49
CA ASP A 312 6.76 -75.75 11.57
C ASP A 312 8.20 -75.40 11.98
N LYS A 313 8.74 -74.30 11.43
CA LYS A 313 10.06 -73.78 11.84
C LYS A 313 10.04 -73.15 13.22
N PHE A 314 8.94 -72.49 13.61
CA PHE A 314 8.79 -71.95 14.96
C PHE A 314 8.81 -73.08 16.01
N ASP A 315 8.12 -74.19 15.75
CA ASP A 315 8.12 -75.40 16.58
C ASP A 315 9.50 -76.09 16.63
N GLU A 316 10.24 -76.09 15.53
CA GLU A 316 11.61 -76.61 15.50
C GLU A 316 12.55 -75.76 16.35
N LEU A 317 12.39 -74.44 16.29
CA LEU A 317 13.18 -73.47 17.04
C LEU A 317 12.87 -73.55 18.55
N GLU A 318 11.60 -73.78 18.92
CA GLU A 318 11.18 -74.10 20.29
C GLU A 318 11.88 -75.37 20.82
N LYS A 319 11.91 -76.45 20.05
CA LYS A 319 12.62 -77.69 20.43
C LYS A 319 14.12 -77.50 20.58
N GLN A 320 14.73 -76.70 19.71
CA GLN A 320 16.16 -76.38 19.81
C GLN A 320 16.49 -75.55 21.06
N CYS A 321 15.54 -74.73 21.54
CA CYS A 321 15.65 -74.00 22.81
C CYS A 321 15.46 -74.91 24.04
N GLU A 322 14.69 -75.99 23.93
CA GLU A 322 14.37 -76.90 25.05
C GLU A 322 15.47 -77.95 25.36
N GLY A 323 16.35 -78.24 24.39
CA GLY A 323 17.47 -79.18 24.53
C GLY A 323 17.18 -80.60 24.05
#